data_AF-A0A6G0YN23-F1
#
_entry.id   AF-A0A6G0YN23-F1
#
_cell.length_a   1.000
_cell.length_b   1.000
_cell.length_c   1.000
_cell.angle_alpha   90.00
_cell.angle_beta   90.00
_cell.angle_gamma   90.00
#
_symmetry.space_group_name_H-M   'P 1'
#
loop_
_entity.id
_entity.type
_entity.pdbx_description
1 polymer ?
#
loop_
_entity_poly.entity_id
_entity_poly.type
_entity_poly.pdbx_seq_one_letter_code
_entity_poly.pdbx_strand_id
1 'polypeptide(L)' 'MSNPNSYRTVIRYLKEKNVSFYTYQVYEDKPYRVVVRNLHPSTSIEFIKEELGNCGFLAQNLTNVLHYQ' A
#
# COMPACT_ATOMS: atom_id res chain seq x y z
N MET A 1 5.02 -25.92 -11.94
CA MET A 1 4.03 -24.83 -12.09
C MET A 1 3.58 -24.38 -10.71
N SER A 2 4.22 -23.37 -10.14
CA SER A 2 3.82 -22.83 -8.82
C SER A 2 2.59 -21.94 -9.01
N ASN A 3 1.44 -22.31 -8.45
CA ASN A 3 0.23 -21.49 -8.48
C ASN A 3 0.37 -20.35 -7.45
N PRO A 4 0.37 -19.06 -7.83
CA PRO A 4 0.50 -17.95 -6.88
C PRO A 4 -0.54 -17.98 -5.75
N ASN A 5 -1.71 -18.58 -5.98
CA ASN A 5 -2.77 -18.72 -4.97
C ASN A 5 -2.46 -19.77 -3.90
N SER A 6 -1.58 -20.75 -4.14
CA SER A 6 -1.26 -21.77 -3.13
C SER A 6 -0.51 -21.15 -1.95
N TYR A 7 0.49 -20.29 -2.22
CA TYR A 7 1.20 -19.53 -1.19
C TYR A 7 0.25 -18.65 -0.39
N ARG A 8 -0.61 -17.87 -1.07
CA ARG A 8 -1.59 -16.99 -0.41
C ARG A 8 -2.54 -17.77 0.52
N THR A 9 -2.94 -18.98 0.12
CA THR A 9 -3.82 -19.85 0.93
C THR A 9 -3.12 -20.33 2.21
N VAL A 10 -1.85 -20.74 2.13
CA VAL A 10 -1.06 -21.15 3.30
C VAL A 10 -0.86 -19.99 4.26
N ILE A 11 -0.50 -18.81 3.75
CA ILE A 11 -0.33 -17.60 4.58
C ILE A 11 -1.64 -17.24 5.28
N ARG A 12 -2.79 -17.30 4.61
CA ARG A 12 -4.10 -17.05 5.22
C ARG A 12 -4.37 -18.03 6.37
N TYR A 13 -4.15 -19.32 6.15
CA TYR A 13 -4.32 -20.34 7.19
C TYR A 13 -3.43 -20.09 8.42
N LEU A 14 -2.15 -19.75 8.22
CA LEU A 14 -1.23 -19.46 9.32
C LEU A 14 -1.64 -18.20 10.11
N LYS A 15 -2.16 -17.17 9.43
CA LYS A 15 -2.74 -15.98 10.07
C LYS A 15 -3.95 -16.33 10.93
N GLU A 16 -4.89 -17.11 10.39
CA GLU A 16 -6.10 -17.54 11.11
C GLU A 16 -5.76 -18.36 12.37
N LYS A 17 -4.66 -19.13 12.33
CA LYS A 17 -4.18 -19.92 13.47
C LYS A 17 -3.29 -19.13 14.44
N ASN A 18 -3.06 -17.84 14.22
CA ASN A 18 -2.18 -16.99 15.04
C ASN A 18 -0.78 -17.59 15.27
N VAL A 19 -0.24 -18.28 14.26
CA VAL A 19 1.11 -18.86 14.32
C VAL A 19 2.12 -17.80 13.88
N SER A 20 3.31 -17.79 14.47
CA SER A 20 4.42 -16.94 14.02
C SER A 20 5.07 -17.54 12.77
N PHE A 21 5.21 -16.76 11.69
CA PHE A 21 5.87 -17.17 10.46
C PHE A 21 6.53 -15.98 9.76
N TYR A 22 7.51 -16.27 8.90
CA TYR A 22 8.12 -15.28 8.03
C TYR A 22 7.28 -15.12 6.75
N THR A 23 6.92 -13.89 6.41
CA THR A 23 6.27 -13.56 5.13
C THR A 23 7.25 -12.98 4.15
N TYR A 24 7.19 -13.44 2.91
CA TYR A 24 7.77 -12.75 1.77
C TYR A 24 6.64 -12.11 0.94
N GLN A 25 6.84 -10.86 0.53
CA GLN A 25 6.01 -10.19 -0.46
C GLN A 25 6.82 -10.07 -1.76
N VAL A 26 6.24 -10.53 -2.86
CA VAL A 26 6.88 -10.47 -4.18
C VAL A 26 7.11 -9.00 -4.54
N TYR A 27 8.26 -8.68 -5.12
CA TYR A 27 8.62 -7.31 -5.45
C TYR A 27 7.61 -6.64 -6.39
N GLU A 28 7.08 -7.38 -7.36
CA GLU A 28 6.05 -6.93 -8.30
C GLU A 28 4.72 -6.56 -7.60
N ASP A 29 4.37 -7.27 -6.53
CA ASP A 29 3.16 -7.02 -5.73
C ASP A 29 3.39 -5.92 -4.67
N LYS A 30 4.61 -5.37 -4.54
CA LYS A 30 4.94 -4.37 -3.52
C LYS A 30 4.46 -2.99 -3.97
N PRO A 31 3.58 -2.31 -3.21
CA PRO A 31 3.15 -0.97 -3.57
C PRO A 31 4.34 0.00 -3.52
N TYR A 32 4.37 0.93 -4.46
CA TYR A 32 5.36 2.00 -4.48
C TYR A 32 5.05 3.05 -3.41
N ARG A 33 6.11 3.56 -2.79
CA ARG A 33 6.04 4.72 -1.89
C ARG A 33 6.60 5.93 -2.62
N VAL A 34 5.73 6.92 -2.84
CA VAL A 34 6.07 8.19 -3.49
C VAL A 34 5.91 9.32 -2.47
N VAL A 35 6.81 10.30 -2.51
CA VAL A 35 6.74 11.52 -1.70
C VAL A 35 6.65 12.72 -2.63
N VAL A 36 5.51 13.39 -2.63
CA VAL A 36 5.31 14.65 -3.35
C VAL A 36 5.72 15.79 -2.42
N ARG A 37 6.68 16.61 -2.85
CA ARG A 37 7.17 17.77 -2.10
C ARG A 37 6.55 19.06 -2.65
N ASN A 38 6.60 20.14 -1.86
CA ASN A 38 6.08 21.47 -2.22
C ASN A 38 4.56 21.50 -2.45
N LEU A 39 3.83 20.56 -1.86
CA LEU A 39 2.38 20.61 -1.83
C LEU A 39 1.94 21.52 -0.69
N HIS A 40 1.01 22.43 -0.97
CA HIS A 40 0.49 23.32 0.07
C HIS A 40 -0.25 22.50 1.14
N PRO A 41 -0.01 22.74 2.46
CA PRO A 41 -0.61 21.97 3.55
C PRO A 41 -2.14 21.88 3.52
N SER A 42 -2.82 22.89 2.98
CA SER A 42 -4.28 22.92 2.88
C SER A 42 -4.86 22.02 1.78
N THR A 43 -4.00 21.38 0.97
CA THR A 43 -4.45 20.48 -0.09
C THR A 43 -5.07 19.24 0.55
N SER A 44 -6.32 18.94 0.19
CA SER A 44 -7.04 17.80 0.76
C SER A 44 -6.48 16.48 0.24
N ILE A 45 -6.52 15.45 1.10
CA ILE A 45 -6.04 14.10 0.75
C ILE A 45 -6.99 13.45 -0.26
N GLU A 46 -8.28 13.76 -0.15
CA GLU A 46 -9.36 13.30 -1.01
C GLU A 46 -9.14 13.75 -2.45
N PHE A 47 -8.77 15.02 -2.66
CA PHE A 47 -8.45 15.56 -3.98
C PHE A 47 -7.27 14.82 -4.61
N ILE A 48 -6.19 14.60 -3.86
CA ILE A 48 -5.03 13.85 -4.34
C ILE A 48 -5.42 12.42 -4.71
N LYS A 49 -6.29 11.78 -3.90
CA LYS A 49 -6.76 10.42 -4.14
C LYS A 49 -7.59 10.31 -5.42
N GLU A 50 -8.49 11.26 -5.64
CA GLU A 50 -9.34 11.34 -6.84
C GLU A 50 -8.48 11.53 -8.10
N GLU A 51 -7.58 12.51 -8.09
CA GLU A 51 -6.71 12.79 -9.24
C GLU A 51 -5.77 11.62 -9.57
N LEU A 52 -5.23 10.93 -8.54
CA LEU A 52 -4.46 9.71 -8.76
C LEU A 52 -5.32 8.60 -9.36
N GLY A 53 -6.58 8.48 -8.94
CA GLY A 53 -7.56 7.55 -9.52
C GLY A 53 -7.85 7.87 -10.99
N ASN A 54 -8.03 9.14 -11.32
CA ASN A 54 -8.22 9.62 -12.71
C ASN A 54 -6.99 9.32 -13.59
N CYS A 55 -5.79 9.32 -13.01
CA CYS A 55 -4.55 8.90 -13.67
C CYS A 55 -4.38 7.37 -13.78
N GLY A 56 -5.32 6.56 -13.26
CA GLY A 56 -5.26 5.09 -13.27
C GLY A 56 -4.45 4.47 -12.13
N PHE A 57 -4.11 5.24 -11.10
CA PHE A 57 -3.38 4.74 -9.93
C PHE A 57 -4.30 4.47 -8.74
N LEU A 58 -3.99 3.42 -7.98
CA LEU A 58 -4.69 3.08 -6.74
C LEU A 58 -3.86 3.51 -5.52
N ALA A 59 -4.14 4.71 -5.00
CA ALA A 59 -3.51 5.20 -3.78
C ALA A 59 -4.07 4.48 -2.54
N GLN A 60 -3.21 3.75 -1.82
CA GLN A 60 -3.60 2.97 -0.63
C GLN A 60 -3.45 3.77 0.67
N ASN A 61 -2.25 4.29 0.93
CA ASN A 61 -1.91 5.01 2.15
C ASN A 61 -1.44 6.41 1.78
N LEU A 62 -2.31 7.41 1.94
CA LEU A 62 -1.98 8.82 1.76
C LEU A 62 -1.84 9.46 3.13
N THR A 63 -0.78 10.24 3.32
CA THR A 63 -0.51 10.94 4.58
C THR A 63 0.11 12.28 4.25
N ASN A 64 -0.53 13.36 4.71
CA ASN A 64 0.04 14.69 4.59
C ASN A 64 1.14 14.82 5.65
N VAL A 65 2.39 14.97 5.20
CA VAL A 65 3.53 15.14 6.09
C VAL A 65 3.66 16.62 6.42
N LEU A 66 3.01 17.03 7.51
CA LEU A 66 3.12 18.38 8.05
C LEU A 66 4.35 18.46 8.94
N HIS A 67 5.20 19.47 8.72
CA HIS A 67 6.28 19.77 9.66
C HIS A 67 5.68 20.51 10.85
N TYR A 68 5.39 19.79 11.94
CA TYR A 68 5.10 20.43 13.22
C TYR A 68 6.41 20.99 13.78
N GLN A 69 6.44 22.30 14.06
CA GLN A 69 7.49 22.97 14.82
C GLN A 69 7.13 23.03 16.30
#